data_AF-A0A945EDL1-F1
#
_entry.id   AF-A0A945EDL1-F1
#
_cell.length_a   1.000
_cell.length_b   1.000
_cell.length_c   1.000
_cell.angle_alpha   90.00
_cell.angle_beta   90.00
_cell.angle_gamma   90.00
#
_symmetry.space_group_name_H-M   'P 1'
#
loop_
_entity.id
_entity.type
_entity.pdbx_description
1 polymer ?
#
loop_
_entity_poly.entity_id
_entity_poly.type
_entity_poly.pdbx_seq_one_letter_code
_entity_poly.pdbx_strand_id
1 'polypeptide(L)'
;EAPNIIHTNTLSENIRDIQEEDRHHVILANPPFGGKERKEVQQNFDIKTGETAFLFLQHFIKTLKAGGRAGVVIKNTFLSNTDNASVSLRKHLMETCNLHSILDMPSGTFLGAGVKTVVLFFNKGEPTKNVWYYQLDAGRNMGKTNPLNDKDMAEFIDLHASIDSAGKGPETEKSWNVDTRALSEVEGYDLSVKNPNTPEEAPLRSPEEILTEMETLDSETKLILNKIKELI
;
A
#
# COMPACT_ATOMS: atom_id res chain seq x y z
N GLU A 1 25.11 -6.16 -21.14
CA GLU A 1 24.02 -5.65 -22.01
C GLU A 1 23.52 -4.33 -21.43
N ALA A 2 23.04 -3.41 -22.27
CA ALA A 2 22.45 -2.15 -21.82
C ALA A 2 20.93 -2.32 -21.61
N PRO A 3 20.32 -1.61 -20.63
CA PRO A 3 18.87 -1.67 -20.44
C PRO A 3 18.15 -1.11 -21.66
N ASN A 4 17.08 -1.77 -22.10
CA ASN A 4 16.19 -1.26 -23.14
C ASN A 4 15.19 -0.28 -22.52
N ILE A 5 15.45 1.03 -22.66
CA ILE A 5 14.62 2.09 -22.06
C ILE A 5 13.83 2.78 -23.17
N ILE A 6 12.50 2.74 -23.04
CA ILE A 6 11.58 3.38 -23.99
C ILE A 6 11.01 4.64 -23.33
N HIS A 7 11.18 5.79 -23.98
CA HIS A 7 10.62 7.05 -23.51
C HIS A 7 9.15 7.18 -23.97
N THR A 8 8.22 6.87 -23.08
CA THR A 8 6.77 6.92 -23.35
C THR A 8 5.97 7.15 -22.07
N ASN A 9 4.68 7.47 -22.21
CA ASN A 9 3.73 7.41 -21.11
C ASN A 9 3.07 6.03 -21.08
N THR A 10 3.42 5.20 -20.10
CA THR A 10 2.85 3.86 -19.90
C THR A 10 1.33 3.86 -19.85
N LEU A 11 0.70 4.89 -19.29
CA LEU A 11 -0.75 4.93 -19.13
C LEU A 11 -1.49 5.32 -20.41
N SER A 12 -0.79 5.87 -21.41
CA SER A 12 -1.39 6.21 -22.71
C SER A 12 -1.71 4.98 -23.57
N GLU A 13 -1.15 3.82 -23.24
CA GLU A 13 -1.47 2.54 -23.86
C GLU A 13 -2.81 1.99 -23.34
N ASN A 14 -3.66 1.49 -24.24
CA ASN A 14 -4.89 0.79 -23.86
C ASN A 14 -4.56 -0.63 -23.42
N ILE A 15 -4.89 -0.98 -22.17
CA ILE A 15 -4.49 -2.28 -21.62
C ILE A 15 -5.12 -3.45 -22.38
N ARG A 16 -6.19 -3.21 -23.13
CA ARG A 16 -6.88 -4.23 -23.95
C ARG A 16 -6.09 -4.60 -25.20
N ASP A 17 -5.16 -3.75 -25.62
CA ASP A 17 -4.34 -3.97 -26.80
C ASP A 17 -3.07 -4.78 -26.50
N ILE A 18 -2.71 -4.96 -25.21
CA ILE A 18 -1.57 -5.75 -24.73
C ILE A 18 -1.70 -7.22 -25.19
N GLN A 19 -0.76 -7.65 -26.02
CA GLN A 19 -0.65 -9.02 -26.53
C GLN A 19 0.29 -9.87 -25.68
N GLU A 20 0.43 -11.15 -26.01
CA GLU A 20 1.30 -12.07 -25.26
C GLU A 20 2.80 -11.71 -25.39
N GLU A 21 3.20 -11.11 -26.51
CA GLU A 21 4.58 -10.66 -26.75
C GLU A 21 4.98 -9.45 -25.90
N ASP A 22 4.02 -8.61 -25.51
CA ASP A 22 4.21 -7.45 -24.64
C ASP A 22 4.33 -7.85 -23.15
N ARG A 23 4.11 -9.14 -22.82
CA ARG A 23 4.06 -9.59 -21.43
C ARG A 23 5.41 -10.02 -20.89
N HIS A 24 5.55 -9.84 -19.58
CA HIS A 24 6.78 -10.13 -18.85
C HIS A 24 6.59 -11.17 -17.75
N HIS A 25 7.65 -11.91 -17.45
CA HIS A 25 7.65 -12.90 -16.36
C HIS A 25 7.83 -12.27 -14.98
N VAL A 26 8.49 -11.11 -14.92
CA VAL A 26 8.81 -10.40 -13.68
C VAL A 26 8.51 -8.92 -13.86
N ILE A 27 7.79 -8.33 -12.90
CA ILE A 27 7.58 -6.88 -12.80
C ILE A 27 8.08 -6.40 -11.44
N LEU A 28 8.93 -5.39 -11.43
CA LEU A 28 9.34 -4.67 -10.23
C LEU A 28 9.03 -3.20 -10.47
N ALA A 29 8.18 -2.60 -9.63
CA ALA A 29 7.70 -1.25 -9.88
C ALA A 29 7.49 -0.45 -8.60
N ASN A 30 7.81 0.85 -8.70
CA ASN A 30 7.43 1.88 -7.74
C ASN A 30 6.71 2.99 -8.52
N PRO A 31 5.40 2.82 -8.81
CA PRO A 31 4.63 3.84 -9.53
C PRO A 31 4.62 5.17 -8.76
N PRO A 32 4.50 6.31 -9.47
CA PRO A 32 4.51 7.63 -8.84
C PRO A 32 3.35 7.80 -7.84
N PHE A 33 3.62 8.52 -6.74
CA PHE A 33 2.63 8.78 -5.69
C PHE A 33 1.84 10.07 -5.94
N GLY A 34 0.51 10.03 -5.75
CA GLY A 34 -0.32 11.24 -5.66
C GLY A 34 -0.60 11.98 -6.97
N GLY A 35 -0.41 11.31 -8.11
CA GLY A 35 -0.79 11.83 -9.42
C GLY A 35 -2.29 11.72 -9.68
N LYS A 36 -2.81 12.63 -10.52
CA LYS A 36 -4.15 12.50 -11.12
C LYS A 36 -4.03 12.41 -12.62
N GLU A 37 -4.60 11.37 -13.20
CA GLU A 37 -4.54 11.15 -14.64
C GLU A 37 -5.77 11.70 -15.37
N ARG A 38 -5.59 12.14 -16.62
CA ARG A 38 -6.64 12.78 -17.42
C ARG A 38 -7.77 11.80 -17.76
N LYS A 39 -9.00 12.29 -17.91
CA LYS A 39 -10.20 11.45 -18.15
C LYS A 39 -10.11 10.62 -19.44
N GLU A 40 -9.40 11.14 -20.44
CA GLU A 40 -9.17 10.46 -21.72
C GLU A 40 -8.29 9.24 -21.53
N VAL A 41 -7.22 9.37 -20.75
CA VAL A 41 -6.30 8.27 -20.41
C VAL A 41 -7.01 7.19 -19.59
N GLN A 42 -7.95 7.56 -18.71
CA GLN A 42 -8.72 6.59 -17.94
C GLN A 42 -9.55 5.64 -18.82
N GLN A 43 -9.87 5.99 -20.07
CA GLN A 43 -10.61 5.11 -20.99
C GLN A 43 -9.82 3.86 -21.40
N ASN A 44 -8.49 3.90 -21.26
CA ASN A 44 -7.58 2.80 -21.54
C ASN A 44 -7.69 1.64 -20.56
N PHE A 45 -8.46 1.79 -19.48
CA PHE A 45 -8.53 0.86 -18.36
C PHE A 45 -9.96 0.36 -18.13
N ASP A 46 -10.10 -0.84 -17.56
CA ASP A 46 -11.40 -1.40 -17.20
C ASP A 46 -11.95 -0.71 -15.94
N ILE A 47 -11.10 -0.47 -14.95
CA ILE A 47 -11.45 0.26 -13.73
C ILE A 47 -10.97 1.70 -13.89
N LYS A 48 -11.89 2.60 -14.23
CA LYS A 48 -11.60 4.02 -14.43
C LYS A 48 -11.39 4.70 -13.09
N THR A 49 -10.25 5.37 -12.92
CA THR A 49 -9.92 6.12 -11.71
C THR A 49 -8.93 7.25 -12.03
N GLY A 50 -9.01 8.34 -11.28
CA GLY A 50 -8.01 9.39 -11.34
C GLY A 50 -6.70 9.01 -10.66
N GLU A 51 -6.69 8.03 -9.75
CA GLU A 51 -5.50 7.63 -9.01
C GLU A 51 -4.50 6.91 -9.93
N THR A 52 -3.40 7.60 -10.24
CA THR A 52 -2.36 7.12 -11.16
C THR A 52 -1.79 5.75 -10.74
N ALA A 53 -1.58 5.51 -9.44
CA ALA A 53 -1.03 4.23 -8.95
C ALA A 53 -1.95 3.03 -9.26
N PHE A 54 -3.26 3.23 -9.28
CA PHE A 54 -4.23 2.18 -9.58
C PHE A 54 -4.27 1.84 -11.07
N LEU A 55 -4.06 2.84 -11.94
CA LEU A 55 -3.92 2.61 -13.38
C LEU A 55 -2.65 1.81 -13.67
N PHE A 56 -1.54 2.15 -13.02
CA PHE A 56 -0.30 1.36 -13.11
C PHE A 56 -0.48 -0.07 -12.62
N LEU A 57 -1.17 -0.30 -11.49
CA LEU A 57 -1.41 -1.65 -10.99
C LEU A 57 -2.24 -2.49 -11.97
N GLN A 58 -3.28 -1.92 -12.59
CA GLN A 58 -4.02 -2.58 -13.67
C GLN A 58 -3.11 -2.93 -14.86
N HIS A 59 -2.28 -1.98 -15.28
CA HIS A 59 -1.30 -2.21 -16.35
C HIS A 59 -0.34 -3.36 -15.99
N PHE A 60 0.23 -3.37 -14.79
CA PHE A 60 1.13 -4.45 -14.35
C PHE A 60 0.44 -5.81 -14.29
N ILE A 61 -0.79 -5.88 -13.76
CA ILE A 61 -1.57 -7.12 -13.77
C ILE A 61 -1.78 -7.59 -15.21
N LYS A 62 -2.05 -6.68 -16.15
CA LYS A 62 -2.29 -7.04 -17.56
C LYS A 62 -1.01 -7.47 -18.28
N THR A 63 0.11 -6.78 -18.10
CA THR A 63 1.40 -7.09 -18.73
C THR A 63 2.15 -8.24 -18.08
N LEU A 64 1.73 -8.74 -16.92
CA LEU A 64 2.32 -9.95 -16.35
C LEU A 64 1.85 -11.19 -17.13
N LYS A 65 2.76 -12.14 -17.40
CA LYS A 65 2.39 -13.46 -17.95
C LYS A 65 1.66 -14.31 -16.91
N ALA A 66 0.89 -15.31 -17.36
CA ALA A 66 0.41 -16.36 -16.47
C ALA A 66 1.61 -17.08 -15.82
N GLY A 67 1.58 -17.27 -14.50
CA GLY A 67 2.70 -17.74 -13.70
C GLY A 67 3.80 -16.70 -13.45
N GLY A 68 3.71 -15.51 -14.05
CA GLY A 68 4.62 -14.40 -13.76
C GLY A 68 4.44 -13.84 -12.36
N ARG A 69 5.44 -13.13 -11.86
CA ARG A 69 5.49 -12.57 -10.49
C ARG A 69 5.78 -11.08 -10.48
N ALA A 70 5.24 -10.37 -9.49
CA ALA A 70 5.43 -8.94 -9.34
C ALA A 70 5.76 -8.53 -7.91
N GLY A 71 6.57 -7.48 -7.78
CA GLY A 71 6.80 -6.72 -6.55
C GLY A 71 6.48 -5.25 -6.79
N VAL A 72 5.40 -4.74 -6.20
CA VAL A 72 4.89 -3.39 -6.49
C VAL A 72 4.75 -2.58 -5.20
N VAL A 73 5.41 -1.42 -5.16
CA VAL A 73 5.24 -0.45 -4.08
C VAL A 73 3.94 0.34 -4.29
N ILE A 74 3.12 0.49 -3.26
CA ILE A 74 1.90 1.30 -3.29
C ILE A 74 1.63 1.95 -1.94
N LYS A 75 0.83 3.03 -1.91
CA LYS A 75 0.37 3.60 -0.64
C LYS A 75 -0.46 2.59 0.13
N ASN A 76 -0.30 2.54 1.45
CA ASN A 76 -1.08 1.66 2.32
C ASN A 76 -2.60 1.90 2.23
N THR A 77 -3.02 3.10 1.84
CA THR A 77 -4.43 3.45 1.60
C THR A 77 -5.10 2.58 0.53
N PHE A 78 -4.33 1.96 -0.38
CA PHE A 78 -4.86 0.96 -1.30
C PHE A 78 -5.54 -0.21 -0.56
N LEU A 79 -5.04 -0.57 0.61
CA LEU A 79 -5.52 -1.71 1.37
C LEU A 79 -6.93 -1.50 1.95
N SER A 80 -7.30 -0.25 2.29
CA SER A 80 -8.53 0.04 3.03
C SER A 80 -9.51 1.00 2.33
N ASN A 81 -9.07 1.75 1.30
CA ASN A 81 -9.94 2.74 0.66
C ASN A 81 -11.24 2.10 0.15
N THR A 82 -12.38 2.73 0.43
CA THR A 82 -13.71 2.17 0.19
C THR A 82 -14.39 2.69 -1.08
N ASP A 83 -13.72 3.57 -1.84
CA ASP A 83 -14.26 4.01 -3.13
C ASP A 83 -14.35 2.83 -4.12
N ASN A 84 -15.30 2.92 -5.05
CA ASN A 84 -15.60 1.83 -5.97
C ASN A 84 -14.38 1.37 -6.79
N ALA A 85 -13.47 2.28 -7.17
CA ALA A 85 -12.29 1.91 -7.94
C ALA A 85 -11.29 1.13 -7.08
N SER A 86 -11.04 1.58 -5.85
CA SER A 86 -10.22 0.85 -4.86
C SER A 86 -10.74 -0.57 -4.63
N VAL A 87 -12.03 -0.71 -4.31
CA VAL A 87 -12.67 -2.00 -4.01
C VAL A 87 -12.63 -2.93 -5.24
N SER A 88 -12.97 -2.39 -6.42
CA SER A 88 -12.96 -3.19 -7.66
C SER A 88 -11.56 -3.66 -8.03
N LEU A 89 -10.54 -2.82 -7.80
CA LEU A 89 -9.16 -3.18 -8.12
C LEU A 89 -8.59 -4.19 -7.14
N ARG A 90 -8.87 -4.06 -5.84
CA ARG A 90 -8.52 -5.09 -4.86
C ARG A 90 -9.17 -6.42 -5.21
N LYS A 91 -10.47 -6.42 -5.49
CA LYS A 91 -11.19 -7.62 -5.94
C LYS A 91 -10.54 -8.24 -7.17
N HIS A 92 -10.24 -7.43 -8.20
CA HIS A 92 -9.58 -7.91 -9.41
C HIS A 92 -8.20 -8.53 -9.12
N LEU A 93 -7.39 -7.88 -8.28
CA LEU A 93 -6.09 -8.41 -7.85
C LEU A 93 -6.26 -9.76 -7.14
N MET A 94 -7.17 -9.85 -6.17
CA MET A 94 -7.40 -11.05 -5.37
C MET A 94 -7.95 -12.23 -6.20
N GLU A 95 -8.76 -11.95 -7.23
CA GLU A 95 -9.37 -12.98 -8.08
C GLU A 95 -8.45 -13.47 -9.20
N THR A 96 -7.54 -12.61 -9.69
CA THR A 96 -6.70 -12.94 -10.86
C THR A 96 -5.25 -13.27 -10.50
N CYS A 97 -4.82 -12.83 -9.32
CA CYS A 97 -3.47 -13.02 -8.82
C CYS A 97 -3.51 -13.63 -7.42
N ASN A 98 -2.44 -14.35 -7.10
CA ASN A 98 -2.14 -14.85 -5.78
C ASN A 98 -1.27 -13.80 -5.09
N LEU A 99 -1.90 -12.86 -4.38
CA LEU A 99 -1.26 -11.89 -3.50
C LEU A 99 -0.80 -12.62 -2.24
N HIS A 100 0.34 -13.30 -2.35
CA HIS A 100 0.83 -14.17 -1.30
C HIS A 100 1.46 -13.39 -0.14
N SER A 101 1.93 -12.15 -0.37
CA SER A 101 2.61 -11.39 0.69
C SER A 101 2.43 -9.88 0.60
N ILE A 102 2.26 -9.25 1.76
CA ILE A 102 2.24 -7.80 1.94
C ILE A 102 3.30 -7.41 2.97
N LEU A 103 4.24 -6.58 2.55
CA LEU A 103 5.25 -5.97 3.42
C LEU A 103 4.81 -4.56 3.80
N ASP A 104 4.45 -4.34 5.07
CA ASP A 104 4.13 -3.01 5.61
C ASP A 104 5.41 -2.27 5.98
N MET A 105 5.66 -1.13 5.33
CA MET A 105 6.89 -0.36 5.51
C MET A 105 6.73 0.71 6.61
N PRO A 106 7.79 1.00 7.38
CA PRO A 106 7.84 2.15 8.26
C PRO A 106 7.53 3.45 7.52
N SER A 107 6.90 4.39 8.22
CA SER A 107 6.72 5.76 7.70
C SER A 107 8.08 6.40 7.40
N GLY A 108 8.16 7.17 6.32
CA GLY A 108 9.39 7.83 5.89
C GLY A 108 10.32 6.97 5.04
N THR A 109 9.98 5.69 4.79
CA THR A 109 10.72 4.82 3.85
C THR A 109 10.78 5.42 2.46
N PHE A 110 9.62 5.83 1.92
CA PHE A 110 9.53 6.51 0.63
C PHE A 110 9.22 7.99 0.84
N LEU A 111 10.16 8.84 0.41
CA LEU A 111 10.00 10.30 0.47
C LEU A 111 8.91 10.74 -0.50
N GLY A 112 8.05 11.69 -0.08
CA GLY A 112 6.99 12.25 -0.92
C GLY A 112 5.72 11.40 -1.03
N ALA A 113 5.65 10.21 -0.41
CA ALA A 113 4.43 9.40 -0.40
C ALA A 113 3.28 10.06 0.39
N GLY A 114 3.62 10.81 1.46
CA GLY A 114 2.67 11.49 2.36
C GLY A 114 1.97 10.57 3.37
N VAL A 115 2.04 9.26 3.16
CA VAL A 115 1.48 8.19 4.00
C VAL A 115 2.46 7.00 4.02
N LYS A 116 2.20 5.98 4.85
CA LYS A 116 2.94 4.72 4.79
C LYS A 116 2.74 4.05 3.42
N THR A 117 3.72 3.25 3.03
CA THR A 117 3.68 2.44 1.81
C THR A 117 3.75 0.98 2.16
N VAL A 118 3.22 0.14 1.29
CA VAL A 118 3.37 -1.30 1.35
C VAL A 118 4.00 -1.82 0.07
N VAL A 119 4.62 -2.99 0.13
CA VAL A 119 5.04 -3.73 -1.06
C VAL A 119 4.13 -4.94 -1.22
N LEU A 120 3.48 -5.03 -2.38
CA LEU A 120 2.64 -6.15 -2.77
C LEU A 120 3.49 -7.16 -3.53
N PHE A 121 3.50 -8.42 -3.09
CA PHE A 121 4.10 -9.53 -3.81
C PHE A 121 3.03 -10.49 -4.29
N PHE A 122 2.94 -10.69 -5.60
CA PHE A 122 1.90 -11.53 -6.18
C PHE A 122 2.33 -12.29 -7.44
N ASN A 123 1.69 -13.44 -7.68
CA ASN A 123 1.80 -14.21 -8.90
C ASN A 123 0.51 -14.14 -9.71
N LYS A 124 0.56 -14.03 -11.04
CA LYS A 124 -0.65 -14.04 -11.86
C LYS A 124 -1.09 -15.45 -12.22
N GLY A 125 -2.39 -15.70 -12.19
CA GLY A 125 -3.02 -16.90 -12.75
C GLY A 125 -3.81 -17.74 -11.76
N GLU A 126 -3.63 -17.54 -10.46
CA GLU A 126 -4.41 -18.21 -9.42
C GLU A 126 -5.02 -17.17 -8.46
N PRO A 127 -6.26 -17.37 -7.96
CA PRO A 127 -6.83 -16.50 -6.95
C PRO A 127 -6.09 -16.58 -5.61
N THR A 128 -6.10 -15.49 -4.85
CA THR A 128 -5.49 -15.40 -3.52
C THR A 128 -6.31 -16.17 -2.48
N LYS A 129 -5.65 -17.08 -1.75
CA LYS A 129 -6.27 -17.90 -0.68
C LYS A 129 -5.81 -17.48 0.72
N ASN A 130 -4.55 -17.07 0.83
CA ASN A 130 -3.95 -16.60 2.06
C ASN A 130 -2.99 -15.46 1.72
N VAL A 131 -2.86 -14.52 2.65
CA VAL A 131 -1.88 -13.43 2.56
C VAL A 131 -1.03 -13.48 3.82
N TRP A 132 0.28 -13.62 3.63
CA TRP A 132 1.26 -13.45 4.70
C TRP A 132 1.63 -11.99 4.83
N TYR A 133 1.42 -11.41 6.01
CA TYR A 133 1.80 -10.04 6.32
C TYR A 133 3.13 -10.01 7.06
N TYR A 134 3.95 -9.02 6.75
CA TYR A 134 5.13 -8.69 7.53
C TYR A 134 5.16 -7.20 7.81
N GLN A 135 5.11 -6.82 9.09
CA GLN A 135 5.27 -5.45 9.54
C GLN A 135 6.74 -5.17 9.82
N LEU A 136 7.38 -4.42 8.93
CA LEU A 136 8.76 -4.04 9.13
C LEU A 136 8.86 -2.97 10.21
N ASP A 137 9.64 -3.27 11.24
CA ASP A 137 10.09 -2.30 12.25
C ASP A 137 11.62 -2.24 12.26
N ALA A 138 12.14 -1.05 11.95
CA ALA A 138 13.58 -0.78 11.91
C ALA A 138 14.13 -0.24 13.25
N GLY A 139 13.28 -0.11 14.28
CA GLY A 139 13.63 0.41 15.59
C GLY A 139 14.03 1.89 15.58
N ARG A 140 13.77 2.61 14.48
CA ARG A 140 14.12 4.01 14.28
C ARG A 140 13.22 4.69 13.26
N ASN A 141 13.16 6.02 13.31
CA ASN A 141 12.49 6.81 12.28
C ASN A 141 13.27 6.76 10.97
N MET A 142 12.56 6.43 9.88
CA MET A 142 13.12 6.45 8.52
C MET A 142 13.06 7.84 7.90
N GLY A 143 14.00 8.12 7.01
CA GLY A 143 14.00 9.34 6.21
C GLY A 143 15.32 9.54 5.49
N LYS A 144 15.54 10.74 4.95
CA LYS A 144 16.73 11.06 4.14
C LYS A 144 18.06 10.76 4.85
N THR A 145 18.13 10.98 6.16
CA THR A 145 19.33 10.75 6.97
C THR A 145 19.43 9.34 7.54
N ASN A 146 18.30 8.64 7.65
CA ASN A 146 18.19 7.28 8.18
C ASN A 146 17.44 6.41 7.17
N PRO A 147 18.06 6.06 6.02
CA PRO A 147 17.40 5.25 5.01
C PRO A 147 17.23 3.81 5.47
N LEU A 148 16.30 3.12 4.81
CA LEU A 148 16.20 1.66 4.83
C LEU A 148 17.52 1.05 4.31
N ASN A 149 17.99 -0.02 4.93
CA ASN A 149 19.17 -0.75 4.50
C ASN A 149 18.97 -2.27 4.58
N ASP A 150 19.93 -3.02 4.02
CA ASP A 150 19.86 -4.48 3.90
C ASP A 150 19.70 -5.20 5.25
N LYS A 151 20.25 -4.65 6.34
CA LYS A 151 20.12 -5.27 7.67
C LYS A 151 18.69 -5.21 8.20
N ASP A 152 17.96 -4.14 7.87
CA ASP A 152 16.55 -4.01 8.23
C ASP A 152 15.70 -5.07 7.52
N MET A 153 16.12 -5.47 6.31
CA MET A 153 15.40 -6.41 5.44
C MET A 153 15.77 -7.88 5.65
N ALA A 154 16.84 -8.18 6.38
CA ALA A 154 17.38 -9.54 6.49
C ALA A 154 16.35 -10.54 7.02
N GLU A 155 15.69 -10.23 8.14
CA GLU A 155 14.64 -11.08 8.73
C GLU A 155 13.48 -11.31 7.76
N PHE A 156 13.02 -10.26 7.08
CA PHE A 156 11.96 -10.38 6.07
C PHE A 156 12.36 -11.33 4.94
N ILE A 157 13.57 -11.19 4.40
CA ILE A 157 14.06 -12.02 3.28
C ILE A 157 14.13 -13.49 3.70
N ASP A 158 14.67 -13.77 4.88
CA ASP A 158 14.81 -15.13 5.41
C ASP A 158 13.43 -15.80 5.62
N LEU A 159 12.47 -15.08 6.19
CA LEU A 159 11.12 -15.60 6.41
C LEU A 159 10.32 -15.71 5.10
N HIS A 160 10.44 -14.72 4.20
CA HIS A 160 9.74 -14.71 2.92
C HIS A 160 10.19 -15.88 2.03
N ALA A 161 11.43 -16.35 2.14
CA ALA A 161 11.92 -17.53 1.42
C ALA A 161 11.19 -18.83 1.83
N SER A 162 10.51 -18.84 2.98
CA SER A 162 9.78 -20.00 3.52
C SER A 162 8.28 -19.96 3.22
N ILE A 163 7.81 -18.99 2.43
CA ILE A 163 6.39 -18.88 2.07
C ILE A 163 6.02 -19.98 1.06
N ASP A 164 4.94 -20.69 1.35
CA ASP A 164 4.43 -21.73 0.47
C ASP A 164 3.65 -21.17 -0.72
N SER A 165 3.30 -22.04 -1.68
CA SER A 165 2.54 -21.64 -2.86
C SER A 165 1.11 -21.19 -2.56
N ALA A 166 0.58 -21.49 -1.37
CA ALA A 166 -0.73 -21.02 -0.92
C ALA A 166 -0.68 -19.64 -0.26
N GLY A 167 0.52 -19.06 -0.08
CA GLY A 167 0.75 -17.77 0.54
C GLY A 167 0.90 -17.82 2.06
N LYS A 168 1.15 -18.99 2.65
CA LYS A 168 1.39 -19.13 4.09
C LYS A 168 2.87 -19.05 4.41
N GLY A 169 3.22 -18.24 5.40
CA GLY A 169 4.58 -18.08 5.90
C GLY A 169 4.69 -18.28 7.42
N PRO A 170 5.91 -18.21 7.96
CA PRO A 170 6.15 -18.30 9.40
C PRO A 170 5.49 -17.14 10.18
N GLU A 171 4.94 -17.44 11.35
CA GLU A 171 4.38 -16.42 12.25
C GLU A 171 5.39 -16.01 13.32
N THR A 172 5.45 -14.70 13.55
CA THR A 172 6.36 -14.05 14.50
C THR A 172 5.65 -12.83 15.10
N GLU A 173 6.28 -12.12 16.02
CA GLU A 173 5.79 -10.82 16.51
C GLU A 173 5.55 -9.80 15.38
N LYS A 174 6.25 -9.94 14.25
CA LYS A 174 6.14 -9.05 13.08
C LYS A 174 5.37 -9.65 11.92
N SER A 175 4.97 -10.91 11.97
CA SER A 175 4.35 -11.60 10.82
C SER A 175 3.22 -12.54 11.19
N TRP A 176 2.16 -12.53 10.38
CA TRP A 176 0.95 -13.30 10.61
C TRP A 176 0.27 -13.66 9.28
N ASN A 177 -0.55 -14.71 9.29
CA ASN A 177 -1.28 -15.16 8.10
C ASN A 177 -2.76 -14.75 8.18
N VAL A 178 -3.33 -14.36 7.03
CA VAL A 178 -4.75 -14.02 6.92
C VAL A 178 -5.41 -14.85 5.84
N ASP A 179 -6.47 -15.57 6.19
CA ASP A 179 -7.30 -16.31 5.24
C ASP A 179 -8.25 -15.35 4.50
N THR A 180 -8.25 -15.38 3.18
CA THR A 180 -9.02 -14.43 2.37
C THR A 180 -10.53 -14.66 2.45
N ARG A 181 -10.97 -15.86 2.85
CA ARG A 181 -12.40 -16.15 3.09
C ARG A 181 -12.96 -15.35 4.27
N ALA A 182 -12.10 -14.93 5.20
CA ALA A 182 -12.50 -14.04 6.28
C ALA A 182 -12.73 -12.60 5.81
N LEU A 183 -12.27 -12.24 4.60
CA LEU A 183 -12.29 -10.86 4.08
C LEU A 183 -13.43 -10.60 3.06
N SER A 184 -14.10 -11.66 2.60
CA SER A 184 -14.75 -11.65 1.28
C SER A 184 -16.23 -11.24 1.21
N GLU A 185 -17.01 -11.19 2.30
CA GLU A 185 -18.48 -11.09 2.17
C GLU A 185 -19.13 -9.77 2.59
N VAL A 186 -18.45 -8.85 3.29
CA VAL A 186 -19.11 -7.61 3.79
C VAL A 186 -18.31 -6.32 3.52
N GLU A 187 -17.00 -6.39 3.25
CA GLU A 187 -16.11 -5.20 3.33
C GLU A 187 -15.20 -4.98 2.11
N GLY A 188 -15.56 -5.48 0.91
CA GLY A 188 -14.86 -5.10 -0.32
C GLY A 188 -13.36 -5.43 -0.33
N TYR A 189 -12.98 -6.59 0.24
CA TYR A 189 -11.60 -7.04 0.43
C TYR A 189 -10.73 -6.00 1.15
N ASP A 190 -11.11 -5.58 2.36
CA ASP A 190 -10.21 -4.78 3.19
C ASP A 190 -8.96 -5.60 3.55
N LEU A 191 -7.79 -5.12 3.14
CA LEU A 191 -6.49 -5.75 3.35
C LEU A 191 -5.69 -5.01 4.44
N SER A 192 -6.27 -4.06 5.15
CA SER A 192 -5.60 -3.26 6.19
C SER A 192 -5.58 -3.93 7.55
N VAL A 193 -5.35 -5.25 7.55
CA VAL A 193 -5.31 -6.08 8.75
C VAL A 193 -4.17 -5.61 9.66
N LYS A 194 -4.49 -5.39 10.93
CA LYS A 194 -3.52 -4.97 11.94
C LYS A 194 -2.75 -6.18 12.45
N ASN A 195 -1.49 -5.94 12.83
CA ASN A 195 -0.67 -6.94 13.47
C ASN A 195 -1.30 -7.35 14.81
N PRO A 196 -1.73 -8.61 14.98
CA PRO A 196 -2.42 -9.06 16.18
C PRO A 196 -1.52 -9.10 17.42
N ASN A 197 -0.19 -9.04 17.23
CA ASN A 197 0.80 -9.07 18.32
C ASN A 197 1.15 -7.66 18.82
N THR A 198 0.69 -6.60 18.14
CA THR A 198 0.89 -5.24 18.65
C THR A 198 -0.05 -5.02 19.83
N PRO A 199 0.45 -4.56 21.00
CA PRO A 199 -0.43 -4.17 22.09
C PRO A 199 -1.45 -3.15 21.61
N GLU A 200 -2.72 -3.33 22.00
CA GLU A 200 -3.78 -2.40 21.66
C GLU A 200 -3.34 -0.99 22.09
N GLU A 201 -3.28 -0.04 21.14
CA GLU A 201 -2.94 1.34 21.46
C GLU A 201 -3.91 1.84 22.53
N ALA A 202 -3.40 2.56 23.52
CA ALA A 202 -4.25 3.14 24.55
C ALA A 202 -5.41 3.89 23.87
N PRO A 203 -6.66 3.71 24.33
CA PRO A 203 -7.81 4.33 23.70
C PRO A 203 -7.55 5.81 23.51
N LEU A 204 -7.86 6.31 22.31
CA LEU A 204 -7.77 7.73 22.02
C LEU A 204 -8.60 8.49 23.06
N ARG A 205 -8.12 9.68 23.43
CA ARG A 205 -8.84 10.59 24.32
C ARG A 205 -10.29 10.75 23.86
N SER A 206 -11.21 10.80 24.80
CA SER A 206 -12.63 10.94 24.45
C SER A 206 -12.89 12.31 23.80
N PRO A 207 -13.92 12.44 22.95
CA PRO A 207 -14.30 13.75 22.39
C PRO A 207 -14.49 14.83 23.47
N GLU A 208 -15.02 14.47 24.64
CA GLU A 208 -15.22 15.36 25.79
C GLU A 208 -13.90 15.83 26.39
N GLU A 209 -12.91 14.93 26.53
CA GLU A 209 -11.56 15.29 26.98
C GLU A 209 -10.87 16.24 25.99
N ILE A 210 -11.01 15.96 24.69
CA ILE A 210 -10.48 16.82 23.62
C ILE A 210 -11.13 18.20 23.68
N LEU A 211 -12.46 18.27 23.83
CA LEU A 211 -13.20 19.54 23.93
C LEU A 211 -12.79 20.35 25.16
N THR A 212 -12.65 19.69 26.32
CA THR A 212 -12.24 20.35 27.57
C THR A 212 -10.84 20.96 27.45
N GLU A 213 -9.90 20.24 26.82
CA GLU A 213 -8.57 20.76 26.53
C GLU A 213 -8.62 21.94 25.56
N MET A 214 -9.43 21.86 24.50
CA MET A 214 -9.63 22.96 23.55
C MET A 214 -10.16 24.23 24.24
N GLU A 215 -11.17 24.12 25.10
CA GLU A 215 -11.72 25.25 25.86
C GLU A 215 -10.70 25.88 26.81
N THR A 216 -9.85 25.03 27.41
CA THR A 216 -8.76 25.47 28.29
C THR A 216 -7.71 26.27 27.50
N LEU A 217 -7.25 25.71 26.38
CA LEU A 217 -6.28 26.36 25.50
C LEU A 217 -6.82 27.67 24.90
N ASP A 218 -8.10 27.72 24.54
CA ASP A 218 -8.75 28.95 24.05
C ASP A 218 -8.79 30.03 25.14
N SER A 219 -9.06 29.63 26.38
CA SER A 219 -9.05 30.55 27.53
C SER A 219 -7.66 31.11 27.80
N GLU A 220 -6.62 30.27 27.76
CA GLU A 220 -5.22 30.69 27.89
C GLU A 220 -4.81 31.63 26.75
N THR A 221 -5.17 31.28 25.52
CA THR A 221 -4.90 32.09 24.32
C THR A 221 -5.55 33.46 24.45
N LYS A 222 -6.79 33.53 24.93
CA LYS A 222 -7.52 34.78 25.17
C LYS A 222 -6.84 35.65 26.23
N LEU A 223 -6.33 35.05 27.31
CA LEU A 223 -5.56 35.76 28.33
C LEU A 223 -4.27 36.35 27.75
N ILE A 224 -3.52 35.56 26.96
CA ILE A 224 -2.29 36.02 26.29
C ILE A 224 -2.61 37.18 25.34
N LEU A 225 -3.67 37.07 24.53
CA LEU A 225 -4.09 38.11 23.60
C LEU A 225 -4.44 39.43 24.32
N ASN A 226 -5.14 39.36 25.45
CA ASN A 226 -5.48 40.54 26.24
C ASN A 226 -4.23 41.21 26.82
N LYS A 227 -3.27 40.45 27.34
CA LYS A 227 -1.99 41.00 27.80
C LYS A 227 -1.24 41.73 26.69
N ILE A 228 -1.28 41.21 25.46
CA ILE A 228 -0.65 41.88 24.30
C ILE A 228 -1.40 43.18 23.95
N LYS A 229 -2.74 43.19 24.02
CA LYS A 229 -3.53 44.41 23.78
C LYS A 229 -3.24 45.52 24.79
N GLU A 230 -2.93 45.17 26.04
CA GLU A 230 -2.56 46.15 27.08
C GLU A 230 -1.19 46.80 26.85
N LEU A 231 -0.36 46.25 25.95
CA LEU A 231 0.95 46.79 25.59
C LEU A 231 0.91 47.78 24.40
N ILE A 232 -0.28 48.01 23.80
CA ILE A 232 -0.52 48.94 22.69
C ILE A 232 -1.40 50.08 23.20
#